data_AF-A0A496WLV0-F1
#
_entry.id   AF-A0A496WLV0-F1
#
_cell.length_a   1.000
_cell.length_b   1.000
_cell.length_c   1.000
_cell.angle_alpha   90.00
_cell.angle_beta   90.00
_cell.angle_gamma   90.00
#
_symmetry.space_group_name_H-M   'P 1'
#
loop_
_entity.id
_entity.type
_entity.pdbx_description
1 polymer ?
#
loop_
_entity_poly.entity_id
_entity_poly.type
_entity_poly.pdbx_seq_one_letter_code
_entity_poly.pdbx_strand_id
1 'polypeptide(L)'
;HLIKSGASPHVYVHGANDSADVRIAQTIATGEGFSIQHSANEAAPDFSLDELPERLEDAYFYLDGIPFSGLFDDWAMISKERRAKHRPELLRLYGMGGEVFRLTRHLADRPHTLSEYLKTQYDNFEHSAYTDLFDKGHYLNSAGAKLVKELGIKNELMSRSEIELAYPLFSMPRISGPQMSLQNERAYALVPYSEPVFTHLGGKIPIEDKYLGRFQAALINRASPSLAGYMSEYGYSFADGPGFKAKVLGLAKQMVPQKLRPFLRRQKAKLKSQKKSPFYLTDDFVRKIFPDGCPNIEPFLQVQNQKDYRLLSKALSLEIILSGKYCE
;
A
#
# COMPACT_ATOMS: atom_id res chain seq x y z
N HIS A 1 -16.07 14.08 -14.79
CA HIS A 1 -15.81 14.33 -16.22
C HIS A 1 -16.33 13.21 -17.09
N LEU A 2 -16.03 11.93 -16.80
CA LEU A 2 -16.54 10.79 -17.59
C LEU A 2 -18.08 10.78 -17.73
N ILE A 3 -18.81 10.91 -16.62
CA ILE A 3 -20.28 11.01 -16.63
C ILE A 3 -20.75 12.23 -17.45
N LYS A 4 -20.08 13.39 -17.26
CA LYS A 4 -20.36 14.61 -18.04
C LYS A 4 -20.08 14.45 -19.54
N SER A 5 -19.19 13.53 -19.91
CA SER A 5 -18.86 13.16 -21.29
C SER A 5 -19.78 12.06 -21.85
N GLY A 6 -20.86 11.70 -21.13
CA GLY A 6 -21.82 10.68 -21.56
C GLY A 6 -21.38 9.24 -21.31
N ALA A 7 -20.24 9.01 -20.65
CA ALA A 7 -19.83 7.67 -20.26
C ALA A 7 -20.68 7.17 -19.09
N SER A 8 -21.02 5.88 -19.10
CA SER A 8 -21.67 5.19 -17.98
C SER A 8 -20.64 4.31 -17.28
N PRO A 9 -19.91 4.82 -16.28
CA PRO A 9 -18.85 4.06 -15.63
C PRO A 9 -19.42 2.94 -14.79
N HIS A 10 -18.83 1.75 -14.89
CA HIS A 10 -19.06 0.67 -13.94
C HIS A 10 -18.22 0.93 -12.68
N VAL A 11 -18.86 1.39 -11.61
CA VAL A 11 -18.17 1.71 -10.35
C VAL A 11 -18.25 0.52 -9.40
N TYR A 12 -17.13 0.17 -8.78
CA TYR A 12 -17.09 -0.89 -7.78
C TYR A 12 -16.21 -0.53 -6.59
N VAL A 13 -16.51 -1.12 -5.43
CA VAL A 13 -15.73 -0.99 -4.20
C VAL A 13 -15.47 -2.36 -3.59
N HIS A 14 -14.27 -2.54 -3.04
CA HIS A 14 -13.83 -3.74 -2.34
C HIS A 14 -13.61 -3.42 -0.86
N GLY A 15 -14.07 -4.29 0.02
CA GLY A 15 -13.84 -4.16 1.46
C GLY A 15 -14.95 -4.76 2.29
N ALA A 16 -14.73 -4.87 3.60
CA ALA A 16 -15.76 -5.30 4.53
C ALA A 16 -16.95 -4.30 4.53
N ASN A 17 -18.16 -4.81 4.80
CA ASN A 17 -19.39 -4.00 4.82
C ASN A 17 -19.30 -2.80 5.76
N ASP A 18 -18.57 -2.95 6.86
CA ASP A 18 -18.36 -1.94 7.89
C ASP A 18 -17.03 -1.17 7.72
N SER A 19 -16.35 -1.32 6.58
CA SER A 19 -15.18 -0.49 6.28
C SER A 19 -15.61 0.95 5.95
N ALA A 20 -14.76 1.91 6.30
CA ALA A 20 -15.03 3.32 6.01
C ALA A 20 -15.14 3.57 4.50
N ASP A 21 -14.26 2.95 3.70
CA ASP A 21 -14.25 3.09 2.24
C ASP A 21 -15.56 2.62 1.60
N VAL A 22 -16.09 1.45 2.01
CA VAL A 22 -17.36 0.93 1.49
C VAL A 22 -18.52 1.85 1.85
N ARG A 23 -18.62 2.29 3.12
CA ARG A 23 -19.68 3.21 3.54
C ARG A 23 -19.63 4.54 2.79
N ILE A 24 -18.45 5.11 2.61
CA ILE A 24 -18.27 6.38 1.89
C ILE A 24 -18.67 6.19 0.43
N ALA A 25 -18.18 5.13 -0.22
CA ALA A 25 -18.50 4.84 -1.62
C ALA A 25 -20.00 4.62 -1.86
N GLN A 26 -20.67 3.86 -0.99
CA GLN A 26 -22.13 3.66 -1.03
C GLN A 26 -22.89 4.98 -0.79
N THR A 27 -22.43 5.79 0.16
CA THR A 27 -23.04 7.11 0.44
C THR A 27 -22.95 8.03 -0.77
N ILE A 28 -21.79 8.09 -1.42
CA ILE A 28 -21.59 8.87 -2.65
C ILE A 28 -22.47 8.33 -3.77
N ALA A 29 -22.49 7.01 -3.99
CA ALA A 29 -23.29 6.38 -5.04
C ALA A 29 -24.79 6.70 -4.90
N THR A 30 -25.33 6.55 -3.68
CA THR A 30 -26.72 6.91 -3.36
C THR A 30 -26.98 8.40 -3.58
N GLY A 31 -26.09 9.27 -3.10
CA GLY A 31 -26.29 10.71 -3.18
C GLY A 31 -26.11 11.30 -4.59
N GLU A 32 -25.25 10.69 -5.42
CA GLU A 32 -25.01 11.11 -6.81
C GLU A 32 -25.87 10.33 -7.81
N GLY A 33 -26.69 9.38 -7.34
CA GLY A 33 -27.65 8.65 -8.16
C GLY A 33 -27.04 7.66 -9.16
N PHE A 34 -25.90 7.04 -8.83
CA PHE A 34 -25.30 5.99 -9.67
C PHE A 34 -25.22 4.64 -8.94
N SER A 35 -25.20 3.54 -9.71
CA SER A 35 -25.06 2.20 -9.15
C SER A 35 -23.60 1.90 -8.81
N ILE A 36 -23.38 1.24 -7.67
CA ILE A 36 -22.06 0.76 -7.27
C ILE A 36 -22.12 -0.74 -7.00
N GLN A 37 -21.20 -1.48 -7.60
CA GLN A 37 -20.99 -2.88 -7.26
C GLN A 37 -20.11 -2.96 -6.02
N HIS A 38 -20.69 -3.37 -4.91
CA HIS A 38 -19.90 -3.74 -3.74
C HIS A 38 -19.54 -5.21 -3.83
N SER A 39 -18.24 -5.49 -3.87
CA SER A 39 -17.73 -6.81 -3.53
C SER A 39 -17.28 -6.69 -2.08
N ALA A 40 -18.05 -7.28 -1.15
CA ALA A 40 -17.47 -7.61 0.13
C ALA A 40 -16.15 -8.32 -0.19
N ASN A 41 -15.05 -7.92 0.47
CA ASN A 41 -13.91 -8.83 0.54
C ASN A 41 -14.42 -10.00 1.40
N GLU A 42 -15.26 -10.85 0.81
CA GLU A 42 -15.33 -12.23 1.21
C GLU A 42 -13.87 -12.65 1.15
N ALA A 43 -13.31 -12.98 2.31
CA ALA A 43 -12.07 -13.72 2.33
C ALA A 43 -12.21 -14.80 1.25
N ALA A 44 -11.14 -15.06 0.46
CA ALA A 44 -11.16 -16.22 -0.40
C ALA A 44 -11.76 -17.37 0.42
N PRO A 45 -12.78 -18.08 -0.10
CA PRO A 45 -13.58 -18.99 0.70
C PRO A 45 -12.62 -19.86 1.50
N ASP A 46 -12.90 -20.03 2.80
CA ASP A 46 -12.06 -20.83 3.68
C ASP A 46 -11.77 -22.16 2.96
N PHE A 47 -10.50 -22.41 2.72
CA PHE A 47 -10.05 -23.59 2.00
C PHE A 47 -9.38 -24.54 2.97
N SER A 48 -9.45 -25.82 2.64
CA SER A 48 -8.87 -26.88 3.45
C SER A 48 -7.34 -26.85 3.42
N LEU A 49 -6.73 -27.47 4.41
CA LEU A 49 -5.28 -27.64 4.50
C LEU A 49 -4.70 -28.36 3.27
N ASP A 50 -5.48 -29.24 2.64
CA ASP A 50 -5.06 -30.03 1.47
C ASP A 50 -5.12 -29.23 0.16
N GLU A 51 -5.92 -28.16 0.09
CA GLU A 51 -5.95 -27.26 -1.06
C GLU A 51 -4.79 -26.24 -1.07
N LEU A 52 -4.13 -26.04 0.07
CA LEU A 52 -3.11 -25.00 0.23
C LEU A 52 -1.93 -25.14 -0.74
N PRO A 53 -1.32 -26.33 -0.97
CA PRO A 53 -0.18 -26.46 -1.88
C PRO A 53 -0.51 -26.06 -3.32
N GLU A 54 -1.64 -26.52 -3.87
CA GLU A 54 -2.09 -26.18 -5.23
C GLU A 54 -2.37 -24.68 -5.36
N ARG A 55 -3.00 -24.08 -4.34
CA ARG A 55 -3.27 -22.64 -4.33
C ARG A 55 -1.99 -21.82 -4.30
N LEU A 56 -1.01 -22.22 -3.49
CA LEU A 56 0.29 -21.55 -3.43
C LEU A 56 1.07 -21.68 -4.73
N GLU A 57 1.02 -22.82 -5.39
CA GLU A 57 1.63 -23.04 -6.69
C GLU A 57 0.99 -22.16 -7.78
N ASP A 58 -0.35 -22.13 -7.87
CA ASP A 58 -1.08 -21.25 -8.78
C ASP A 58 -0.76 -19.77 -8.49
N ALA A 59 -0.67 -19.38 -7.21
CA ALA A 59 -0.25 -18.05 -6.80
C ALA A 59 1.19 -17.74 -7.21
N TYR A 60 2.11 -18.67 -7.02
CA TYR A 60 3.53 -18.52 -7.32
C TYR A 60 3.73 -18.22 -8.80
N PHE A 61 3.17 -19.06 -9.67
CA PHE A 61 3.27 -18.85 -11.12
C PHE A 61 2.50 -17.62 -11.58
N TYR A 62 1.33 -17.34 -11.00
CA TYR A 62 0.54 -16.17 -11.40
C TYR A 62 1.23 -14.85 -11.03
N LEU A 63 1.93 -14.81 -9.89
CA LEU A 63 2.59 -13.60 -9.38
C LEU A 63 4.08 -13.53 -9.70
N ASP A 64 4.59 -14.46 -10.51
CA ASP A 64 6.02 -14.62 -10.80
C ASP A 64 6.88 -14.63 -9.53
N GLY A 65 6.39 -15.33 -8.51
CA GLY A 65 7.02 -15.46 -7.19
C GLY A 65 7.10 -14.19 -6.33
N ILE A 66 6.85 -12.98 -6.85
CA ILE A 66 7.13 -11.70 -6.14
C ILE A 66 5.87 -10.85 -5.90
N PRO A 67 4.96 -11.26 -4.98
CA PRO A 67 3.88 -10.39 -4.54
C PRO A 67 4.36 -9.29 -3.59
N PHE A 68 3.82 -8.07 -3.77
CA PHE A 68 4.06 -6.93 -2.87
C PHE A 68 3.71 -7.23 -1.40
N SER A 69 2.72 -8.08 -1.16
CA SER A 69 2.18 -8.45 0.15
C SER A 69 2.61 -9.85 0.65
N GLY A 70 3.24 -10.67 -0.18
CA GLY A 70 3.48 -12.10 0.07
C GLY A 70 2.45 -13.01 -0.61
N LEU A 71 2.82 -14.25 -0.91
CA LEU A 71 2.01 -15.30 -1.55
C LEU A 71 0.88 -15.77 -0.64
N PHE A 72 1.09 -15.65 0.68
CA PHE A 72 0.09 -15.95 1.70
C PHE A 72 -0.75 -14.71 2.03
N ASP A 73 -0.83 -13.70 1.17
CA ASP A 73 -1.69 -12.54 1.36
C ASP A 73 -2.44 -12.24 0.05
N ASP A 74 -3.61 -11.62 0.16
CA ASP A 74 -4.44 -11.24 -0.99
C ASP A 74 -4.86 -12.41 -1.91
N TRP A 75 -5.17 -13.57 -1.32
CA TRP A 75 -5.81 -14.70 -2.02
C TRP A 75 -7.04 -14.28 -2.83
N ALA A 76 -7.71 -13.19 -2.42
CA ALA A 76 -8.78 -12.59 -3.20
C ALA A 76 -8.29 -12.06 -4.55
N MET A 77 -7.12 -11.42 -4.66
CA MET A 77 -6.53 -11.00 -5.95
C MET A 77 -6.13 -12.18 -6.83
N ILE A 78 -5.69 -13.27 -6.22
CA ILE A 78 -5.18 -14.45 -6.93
C ILE A 78 -6.31 -15.41 -7.30
N SER A 79 -7.45 -15.39 -6.62
CA SER A 79 -8.49 -16.42 -6.80
C SER A 79 -9.05 -16.50 -8.22
N LYS A 80 -9.16 -17.73 -8.76
CA LYS A 80 -9.73 -18.03 -10.07
C LYS A 80 -11.11 -17.37 -10.25
N GLU A 81 -11.89 -17.27 -9.19
CA GLU A 81 -13.21 -16.66 -9.15
C GLU A 81 -13.17 -15.13 -9.37
N ARG A 82 -12.17 -14.43 -8.82
CA ARG A 82 -12.00 -12.99 -9.10
C ARG A 82 -11.43 -12.76 -10.49
N ARG A 83 -10.53 -13.65 -10.95
CA ARG A 83 -10.01 -13.64 -12.33
C ARG A 83 -11.16 -13.76 -13.36
N ALA A 84 -12.15 -14.61 -13.08
CA ALA A 84 -13.32 -14.81 -13.95
C ALA A 84 -14.27 -13.59 -14.02
N LYS A 85 -14.23 -12.67 -13.04
CA LYS A 85 -15.05 -11.46 -13.02
C LYS A 85 -14.48 -10.32 -13.87
N HIS A 86 -13.42 -10.57 -14.63
CA HIS A 86 -12.84 -9.55 -15.49
C HIS A 86 -13.73 -9.22 -16.69
N ARG A 87 -13.62 -7.96 -17.11
CA ARG A 87 -14.41 -7.31 -18.16
C ARG A 87 -13.41 -6.75 -19.17
N PRO A 88 -12.89 -7.56 -20.11
CA PRO A 88 -11.86 -7.14 -21.06
C PRO A 88 -12.32 -5.99 -21.96
N GLU A 89 -13.62 -5.81 -22.12
CA GLU A 89 -14.25 -4.75 -22.88
C GLU A 89 -14.22 -3.36 -22.20
N LEU A 90 -13.82 -3.30 -20.92
CA LEU A 90 -13.80 -2.07 -20.14
C LEU A 90 -12.37 -1.65 -19.77
N LEU A 91 -12.14 -0.33 -19.80
CA LEU A 91 -10.95 0.28 -19.23
C LEU A 91 -11.12 0.49 -17.72
N ARG A 92 -10.21 -0.08 -16.92
CA ARG A 92 -10.13 0.15 -15.48
C ARG A 92 -9.27 1.37 -15.16
N LEU A 93 -9.80 2.23 -14.30
CA LEU A 93 -9.10 3.42 -13.82
C LEU A 93 -8.94 3.33 -12.30
N TYR A 94 -7.70 3.35 -11.84
CA TYR A 94 -7.38 3.35 -10.41
C TYR A 94 -6.97 4.74 -9.95
N GLY A 95 -7.55 5.21 -8.84
CA GLY A 95 -7.19 6.49 -8.21
C GLY A 95 -5.84 6.49 -7.47
N MET A 96 -5.12 5.36 -7.47
CA MET A 96 -3.79 5.24 -6.89
C MET A 96 -2.83 6.28 -7.50
N GLY A 97 -1.86 6.76 -6.72
CA GLY A 97 -0.93 7.81 -7.14
C GLY A 97 -1.48 9.22 -6.93
N GLY A 98 -2.78 9.40 -6.70
CA GLY A 98 -3.38 10.70 -6.35
C GLY A 98 -2.80 11.31 -5.07
N GLU A 99 -2.09 10.52 -4.28
CA GLU A 99 -1.26 10.94 -3.16
C GLU A 99 -0.24 12.03 -3.50
N VAL A 100 0.17 12.18 -4.76
CA VAL A 100 1.11 13.24 -5.17
C VAL A 100 0.58 14.65 -4.91
N PHE A 101 -0.74 14.81 -4.69
CA PHE A 101 -1.41 16.07 -4.38
C PHE A 101 -1.60 16.36 -2.89
N ARG A 102 -1.12 15.49 -2.00
CA ARG A 102 -1.23 15.65 -0.55
C ARG A 102 0.06 15.28 0.16
N LEU A 103 0.24 15.80 1.37
CA LEU A 103 1.41 15.48 2.18
C LEU A 103 1.25 14.11 2.86
N THR A 104 1.81 13.05 2.26
CA THR A 104 1.70 11.67 2.79
C THR A 104 2.81 11.29 3.77
N ARG A 105 4.03 11.81 3.61
CA ARG A 105 5.18 11.43 4.44
C ARG A 105 5.27 12.18 5.77
N HIS A 106 4.45 13.22 5.96
CA HIS A 106 4.39 14.08 7.13
C HIS A 106 5.77 14.56 7.64
N LEU A 107 6.76 14.73 6.76
CA LEU A 107 8.07 15.27 7.10
C LEU A 107 8.01 16.79 7.23
N ALA A 108 8.80 17.36 8.14
CA ALA A 108 8.96 18.81 8.27
C ALA A 108 9.46 19.42 6.94
N ASP A 109 9.04 20.65 6.67
CA ASP A 109 9.41 21.37 5.45
C ASP A 109 10.81 21.97 5.55
N ARG A 110 11.80 21.10 5.39
CA ARG A 110 13.23 21.42 5.35
C ARG A 110 13.96 20.37 4.51
N PRO A 111 15.22 20.62 4.11
CA PRO A 111 16.08 19.55 3.61
C PRO A 111 16.27 18.44 4.66
N HIS A 112 16.42 17.20 4.19
CA HIS A 112 16.70 16.04 5.04
C HIS A 112 17.86 15.26 4.47
N THR A 113 18.71 14.71 5.33
CA THR A 113 19.73 13.77 4.84
C THR A 113 19.06 12.50 4.32
N LEU A 114 19.72 11.81 3.38
CA LEU A 114 19.30 10.50 2.92
C LEU A 114 19.10 9.52 4.09
N SER A 115 19.99 9.55 5.08
CA SER A 115 19.89 8.71 6.29
C SER A 115 18.64 9.03 7.13
N GLU A 116 18.33 10.31 7.36
CA GLU A 116 17.12 10.73 8.08
C GLU A 116 15.85 10.27 7.35
N TYR A 117 15.83 10.44 6.03
CA TYR A 117 14.72 9.99 5.19
C TYR A 117 14.54 8.48 5.27
N LEU A 118 15.61 7.71 5.07
CA LEU A 118 15.56 6.24 5.08
C LEU A 118 15.13 5.69 6.42
N LYS A 119 15.70 6.19 7.53
CA LYS A 119 15.27 5.81 8.88
C LYS A 119 13.80 6.12 9.10
N THR A 120 13.33 7.27 8.65
CA THR A 120 11.92 7.62 8.84
C THR A 120 10.99 6.72 8.03
N GLN A 121 11.33 6.38 6.78
CA GLN A 121 10.44 5.63 5.89
C GLN A 121 10.55 4.10 6.01
N TYR A 122 11.75 3.58 6.29
CA TYR A 122 12.06 2.15 6.19
C TYR A 122 12.48 1.48 7.51
N ASP A 123 12.74 2.23 8.59
CA ASP A 123 13.02 1.66 9.94
C ASP A 123 11.76 1.58 10.80
N ASN A 124 10.66 1.05 10.25
CA ASN A 124 9.35 0.97 10.90
C ASN A 124 8.94 -0.45 11.34
N PHE A 125 9.86 -1.40 11.32
CA PHE A 125 9.64 -2.80 11.69
C PHE A 125 10.11 -3.11 13.13
N GLU A 126 9.60 -4.19 13.71
CA GLU A 126 9.99 -4.65 15.05
C GLU A 126 11.34 -5.36 15.01
N HIS A 127 12.37 -4.80 15.66
CA HIS A 127 13.73 -5.35 15.61
C HIS A 127 13.86 -6.70 16.31
N SER A 128 13.07 -6.94 17.36
CA SER A 128 13.05 -8.23 18.06
C SER A 128 12.46 -9.37 17.24
N ALA A 129 11.88 -9.10 16.06
CA ALA A 129 11.49 -10.15 15.13
C ALA A 129 12.68 -10.73 14.37
N TYR A 130 13.82 -10.04 14.35
CA TYR A 130 15.01 -10.44 13.60
C TYR A 130 16.07 -11.04 14.52
N THR A 131 16.96 -11.83 13.95
CA THR A 131 18.13 -12.40 14.63
C THR A 131 19.35 -11.48 14.47
N ASP A 132 20.47 -11.88 15.07
CA ASP A 132 21.74 -11.16 14.94
C ASP A 132 22.35 -11.22 13.52
N LEU A 133 21.91 -12.15 12.66
CA LEU A 133 22.36 -12.22 11.27
C LEU A 133 21.69 -11.17 10.38
N PHE A 134 20.59 -10.56 10.81
CA PHE A 134 19.96 -9.48 10.05
C PHE A 134 20.78 -8.18 10.16
N ASP A 135 21.48 -7.84 9.08
CA ASP A 135 22.19 -6.56 8.99
C ASP A 135 21.25 -5.42 8.58
N LYS A 136 20.72 -4.72 9.59
CA LYS A 136 19.92 -3.51 9.42
C LYS A 136 20.67 -2.40 8.66
N GLY A 137 21.97 -2.25 8.90
CA GLY A 137 22.79 -1.23 8.24
C GLY A 137 22.84 -1.49 6.75
N HIS A 138 23.15 -2.73 6.37
CA HIS A 138 23.11 -3.17 4.99
C HIS A 138 21.72 -3.01 4.35
N TYR A 139 20.64 -3.39 5.05
CA TYR A 139 19.27 -3.19 4.57
C TYR A 139 18.98 -1.73 4.21
N LEU A 140 19.28 -0.79 5.12
CA LEU A 140 19.04 0.64 4.90
C LEU A 140 19.96 1.19 3.80
N ASN A 141 21.22 0.77 3.75
CA ASN A 141 22.17 1.20 2.71
C ASN A 141 21.74 0.72 1.33
N SER A 142 21.30 -0.53 1.21
CA SER A 142 20.78 -1.11 -0.03
C SER A 142 19.49 -0.42 -0.49
N ALA A 143 18.58 -0.08 0.44
CA ALA A 143 17.41 0.74 0.12
C ALA A 143 17.80 2.16 -0.33
N GLY A 144 18.80 2.76 0.32
CA GLY A 144 19.36 4.06 -0.02
C GLY A 144 19.99 4.11 -1.40
N ALA A 145 20.83 3.13 -1.74
CA ALA A 145 21.47 3.02 -3.04
C ALA A 145 20.44 2.95 -4.18
N LYS A 146 19.37 2.16 -4.00
CA LYS A 146 18.26 2.09 -4.95
C LYS A 146 17.55 3.44 -5.08
N LEU A 147 17.25 4.11 -3.97
CA LEU A 147 16.61 5.43 -3.98
C LEU A 147 17.48 6.47 -4.71
N VAL A 148 18.79 6.51 -4.42
CA VAL A 148 19.75 7.42 -5.06
C VAL A 148 19.79 7.19 -6.57
N LYS A 149 19.85 5.93 -6.99
CA LYS A 149 19.82 5.55 -8.41
C LYS A 149 18.55 6.03 -9.10
N GLU A 150 17.37 5.74 -8.54
CA GLU A 150 16.09 6.05 -9.18
C GLU A 150 15.80 7.55 -9.26
N LEU A 151 16.21 8.34 -8.26
CA LEU A 151 15.98 9.79 -8.24
C LEU A 151 17.13 10.62 -8.81
N GLY A 152 18.27 9.99 -9.11
CA GLY A 152 19.48 10.71 -9.52
C GLY A 152 19.99 11.68 -8.45
N ILE A 153 19.84 11.33 -7.17
CA ILE A 153 20.26 12.17 -6.04
C ILE A 153 21.77 12.31 -6.07
N LYS A 154 22.27 13.54 -6.10
CA LYS A 154 23.73 13.83 -6.16
C LYS A 154 24.33 14.20 -4.82
N ASN A 155 23.50 14.67 -3.88
CA ASN A 155 23.92 15.19 -2.59
C ASN A 155 23.34 14.36 -1.45
N GLU A 156 24.03 14.30 -0.32
CA GLU A 156 23.50 13.63 0.88
C GLU A 156 22.24 14.33 1.42
N LEU A 157 22.18 15.66 1.31
CA LEU A 157 21.02 16.46 1.66
C LEU A 157 20.02 16.47 0.50
N MET A 158 18.88 15.82 0.72
CA MET A 158 17.76 15.82 -0.20
C MET A 158 16.95 17.11 -0.03
N SER A 159 16.71 17.78 -1.13
CA SER A 159 15.74 18.87 -1.25
C SER A 159 14.33 18.38 -0.98
N ARG A 160 13.42 19.34 -0.71
CA ARG A 160 12.02 19.01 -0.49
C ARG A 160 11.36 18.37 -1.71
N SER A 161 11.71 18.83 -2.92
CA SER A 161 11.19 18.28 -4.18
C SER A 161 11.65 16.84 -4.40
N GLU A 162 12.92 16.51 -4.12
CA GLU A 162 13.42 15.12 -4.19
C GLU A 162 12.68 14.21 -3.20
N ILE A 163 12.41 14.72 -1.99
CA ILE A 163 11.64 13.98 -0.97
C ILE A 163 10.20 13.73 -1.42
N GLU A 164 9.56 14.68 -2.10
CA GLU A 164 8.20 14.48 -2.63
C GLU A 164 8.21 13.49 -3.81
N LEU A 165 9.17 13.61 -4.71
CA LEU A 165 9.31 12.72 -5.88
C LEU A 165 9.68 11.29 -5.50
N ALA A 166 10.23 11.05 -4.31
CA ALA A 166 10.54 9.69 -3.87
C ALA A 166 9.29 8.80 -3.72
N TYR A 167 8.06 9.35 -3.69
CA TYR A 167 6.84 8.52 -3.66
C TYR A 167 6.50 8.05 -5.06
N PRO A 168 6.19 8.95 -6.01
CA PRO A 168 5.81 8.53 -7.35
C PRO A 168 6.94 7.85 -8.13
N LEU A 169 8.22 8.18 -7.87
CA LEU A 169 9.33 7.61 -8.64
C LEU A 169 9.93 6.34 -8.02
N PHE A 170 9.80 6.15 -6.70
CA PHE A 170 10.44 5.02 -6.02
C PHE A 170 9.45 4.11 -5.30
N SER A 171 8.51 4.63 -4.51
CA SER A 171 7.56 3.79 -3.76
C SER A 171 6.46 3.24 -4.65
N MET A 172 5.78 4.11 -5.40
CA MET A 172 4.58 3.76 -6.16
C MET A 172 4.84 2.71 -7.24
N PRO A 173 5.89 2.78 -8.10
CA PRO A 173 6.07 1.78 -9.16
C PRO A 173 6.27 0.36 -8.64
N ARG A 174 6.88 0.20 -7.45
CA ARG A 174 7.04 -1.11 -6.80
C ARG A 174 5.74 -1.69 -6.23
N ILE A 175 4.76 -0.84 -5.95
CA ILE A 175 3.44 -1.25 -5.45
C ILE A 175 2.49 -1.47 -6.63
N SER A 176 2.39 -0.47 -7.50
CA SER A 176 1.44 -0.45 -8.61
C SER A 176 1.89 -1.25 -9.81
N GLY A 177 3.20 -1.35 -10.08
CA GLY A 177 3.74 -1.99 -11.27
C GLY A 177 3.29 -3.45 -11.39
N PRO A 178 3.65 -4.33 -10.42
CA PRO A 178 3.21 -5.72 -10.44
C PRO A 178 1.69 -5.86 -10.52
N GLN A 179 0.95 -5.05 -9.75
CA GLN A 179 -0.51 -5.06 -9.78
C GLN A 179 -1.04 -4.72 -11.17
N MET A 180 -0.52 -3.68 -11.82
CA MET A 180 -0.98 -3.27 -13.16
C MET A 180 -0.56 -4.25 -14.24
N SER A 181 0.60 -4.89 -14.14
CA SER A 181 0.97 -5.99 -15.05
C SER A 181 -0.05 -7.12 -14.98
N LEU A 182 -0.42 -7.54 -13.76
CA LEU A 182 -1.42 -8.60 -13.55
C LEU A 182 -2.82 -8.21 -14.03
N GLN A 183 -3.22 -6.94 -13.86
CA GLN A 183 -4.51 -6.47 -14.38
C GLN A 183 -4.50 -6.43 -15.91
N ASN A 184 -3.42 -5.93 -16.50
CA ASN A 184 -3.27 -5.75 -17.96
C ASN A 184 -3.12 -7.05 -18.74
N GLU A 185 -2.82 -8.18 -18.09
CA GLU A 185 -2.93 -9.51 -18.71
C GLU A 185 -4.35 -9.81 -19.21
N ARG A 186 -5.39 -9.22 -18.58
CA ARG A 186 -6.80 -9.62 -18.80
C ARG A 186 -7.75 -8.48 -19.12
N ALA A 187 -7.41 -7.25 -18.78
CA ALA A 187 -8.20 -6.08 -19.13
C ALA A 187 -7.30 -4.83 -19.11
N TYR A 188 -7.62 -3.84 -19.93
CA TYR A 188 -6.89 -2.58 -19.89
C TYR A 188 -7.05 -1.89 -18.53
N ALA A 189 -5.94 -1.57 -17.88
CA ALA A 189 -5.91 -0.95 -16.56
C ALA A 189 -4.87 0.17 -16.53
N LEU A 190 -5.30 1.34 -16.05
CA LEU A 190 -4.47 2.53 -15.90
C LEU A 190 -4.54 3.09 -14.49
N VAL A 191 -3.45 3.73 -14.09
CA VAL A 191 -3.32 4.51 -12.85
C VAL A 191 -3.06 5.96 -13.28
N PRO A 192 -4.08 6.76 -13.62
CA PRO A 192 -3.84 8.03 -14.31
C PRO A 192 -2.89 8.97 -13.56
N TYR A 193 -2.94 8.98 -12.22
CA TYR A 193 -2.08 9.84 -11.41
C TYR A 193 -0.62 9.37 -11.30
N SER A 194 -0.26 8.18 -11.82
CA SER A 194 1.13 7.77 -11.96
C SER A 194 1.83 8.38 -13.18
N GLU A 195 1.07 8.96 -14.11
CA GLU A 195 1.63 9.54 -15.33
C GLU A 195 2.63 10.67 -15.02
N PRO A 196 3.73 10.81 -15.78
CA PRO A 196 4.76 11.83 -15.56
C PRO A 196 4.20 13.24 -15.39
N VAL A 197 3.14 13.58 -16.13
CA VAL A 197 2.50 14.90 -16.04
C VAL A 197 2.01 15.20 -14.62
N PHE A 198 1.37 14.26 -13.94
CA PHE A 198 0.84 14.49 -12.59
C PHE A 198 1.92 14.35 -11.52
N THR A 199 2.85 13.42 -11.70
CA THR A 199 3.92 13.19 -10.72
C THR A 199 4.90 14.37 -10.66
N HIS A 200 5.29 14.93 -11.80
CA HIS A 200 6.13 16.14 -11.87
C HIS A 200 5.39 17.38 -11.36
N LEU A 201 4.11 17.55 -11.70
CA LEU A 201 3.30 18.64 -11.14
C LEU A 201 3.18 18.52 -9.62
N GLY A 202 2.92 17.30 -9.12
CA GLY A 202 2.86 17.01 -7.70
C GLY A 202 4.11 17.43 -6.96
N GLY A 203 5.30 17.15 -7.51
CA GLY A 203 6.59 17.54 -6.92
C GLY A 203 6.84 19.05 -6.83
N LYS A 204 6.09 19.88 -7.57
CA LYS A 204 6.21 21.35 -7.60
C LYS A 204 5.23 22.08 -6.69
N ILE A 205 4.21 21.41 -6.17
CA ILE A 205 3.22 22.03 -5.28
C ILE A 205 3.88 22.37 -3.94
N PRO A 206 3.74 23.61 -3.43
CA PRO A 206 4.23 23.99 -2.11
C PRO A 206 3.72 23.04 -1.00
N ILE A 207 4.58 22.73 -0.03
CA ILE A 207 4.22 21.79 1.04
C ILE A 207 3.06 22.30 1.90
N GLU A 208 2.96 23.62 2.08
CA GLU A 208 1.85 24.28 2.78
C GLU A 208 0.48 24.03 2.12
N ASP A 209 0.45 23.88 0.80
CA ASP A 209 -0.76 23.56 0.04
C ASP A 209 -1.05 22.06 0.05
N LYS A 210 -0.03 21.21 0.17
CA LYS A 210 -0.21 19.77 0.34
C LYS A 210 -0.65 19.39 1.75
N TYR A 211 -0.40 20.26 2.72
CA TYR A 211 -0.68 20.01 4.12
C TYR A 211 -2.16 19.74 4.35
N LEU A 212 -2.47 18.64 5.05
CA LEU A 212 -3.85 18.14 5.30
C LEU A 212 -4.70 18.00 4.02
N GLY A 213 -4.05 17.79 2.87
CA GLY A 213 -4.72 17.63 1.59
C GLY A 213 -5.42 18.89 1.09
N ARG A 214 -5.00 20.11 1.50
CA ARG A 214 -5.63 21.37 1.06
C ARG A 214 -5.71 21.49 -0.47
N PHE A 215 -4.62 21.21 -1.18
CA PHE A 215 -4.58 21.24 -2.64
C PHE A 215 -5.47 20.17 -3.25
N GLN A 216 -5.40 18.93 -2.75
CA GLN A 216 -6.28 17.85 -3.19
C GLN A 216 -7.76 18.21 -3.01
N ALA A 217 -8.13 18.75 -1.84
CA ALA A 217 -9.50 19.14 -1.54
C ALA A 217 -9.99 20.25 -2.48
N ALA A 218 -9.15 21.29 -2.70
CA ALA A 218 -9.45 22.35 -3.65
C ALA A 218 -9.61 21.82 -5.09
N LEU A 219 -8.76 20.87 -5.50
CA LEU A 219 -8.85 20.23 -6.82
C LEU A 219 -10.16 19.45 -6.98
N ILE A 220 -10.54 18.65 -5.97
CA ILE A 220 -11.80 17.88 -5.99
C ILE A 220 -13.00 18.83 -5.99
N ASN A 221 -13.01 19.84 -5.12
CA ASN A 221 -14.09 20.83 -5.05
C ASN A 221 -14.25 21.61 -6.36
N ARG A 222 -13.13 21.96 -7.01
CA ARG A 222 -13.17 22.59 -8.33
C ARG A 222 -13.70 21.65 -9.41
N ALA A 223 -13.35 20.36 -9.36
CA ALA A 223 -13.81 19.38 -10.35
C ALA A 223 -15.29 18.99 -10.18
N SER A 224 -15.73 18.84 -8.94
CA SER A 224 -17.11 18.52 -8.57
C SER A 224 -17.40 18.98 -7.13
N PRO A 225 -18.10 20.13 -6.95
CA PRO A 225 -18.49 20.60 -5.62
C PRO A 225 -19.39 19.60 -4.88
N SER A 226 -20.27 18.91 -5.60
CA SER A 226 -21.15 17.87 -5.03
C SER A 226 -20.33 16.75 -4.39
N LEU A 227 -19.37 16.18 -5.13
CA LEU A 227 -18.47 15.13 -4.61
C LEU A 227 -17.60 15.63 -3.44
N ALA A 228 -17.20 16.91 -3.46
CA ALA A 228 -16.41 17.48 -2.37
C ALA A 228 -17.20 17.66 -1.07
N GLY A 229 -18.54 17.73 -1.14
CA GLY A 229 -19.41 17.87 0.02
C GLY A 229 -19.53 16.61 0.89
N TYR A 230 -19.17 15.43 0.36
CA TYR A 230 -19.25 14.19 1.14
C TYR A 230 -18.15 14.11 2.20
N MET A 231 -18.50 13.50 3.33
CA MET A 231 -17.57 13.23 4.42
C MET A 231 -16.48 12.24 3.97
N SER A 232 -15.22 12.61 4.16
CA SER A 232 -14.08 11.72 3.93
C SER A 232 -13.75 10.87 5.15
N GLU A 233 -12.89 9.85 4.98
CA GLU A 233 -12.33 9.08 6.10
C GLU A 233 -11.55 9.96 7.10
N TYR A 234 -11.12 11.16 6.69
CA TYR A 234 -10.42 12.10 7.54
C TYR A 234 -11.34 12.82 8.56
N GLY A 235 -12.66 12.62 8.47
CA GLY A 235 -13.64 13.22 9.36
C GLY A 235 -14.01 14.67 9.01
N TYR A 236 -13.78 15.07 7.75
CA TYR A 236 -14.26 16.33 7.17
C TYR A 236 -14.58 16.15 5.67
N SER A 237 -15.41 17.03 5.12
CA SER A 237 -15.66 17.10 3.67
C SER A 237 -14.52 17.86 2.96
N PHE A 238 -14.30 17.59 1.67
CA PHE A 238 -13.30 18.35 0.90
C PHE A 238 -13.77 19.77 0.56
N ALA A 239 -15.07 20.06 0.66
CA ALA A 239 -15.62 21.40 0.52
C ALA A 239 -15.30 22.28 1.75
N ASP A 240 -15.45 21.74 2.96
CA ASP A 240 -15.23 22.47 4.22
C ASP A 240 -13.76 22.48 4.64
N GLY A 241 -13.01 21.44 4.24
CA GLY A 241 -11.62 21.25 4.60
C GLY A 241 -11.42 20.83 6.08
N PRO A 242 -10.16 20.73 6.52
CA PRO A 242 -9.86 20.22 7.86
C PRO A 242 -10.30 21.19 8.97
N GLY A 243 -11.09 20.69 9.91
CA GLY A 243 -11.44 21.43 11.13
C GLY A 243 -10.24 21.68 12.06
N PHE A 244 -10.44 22.50 13.10
CA PHE A 244 -9.38 22.89 14.04
C PHE A 244 -8.65 21.69 14.69
N LYS A 245 -9.41 20.67 15.13
CA LYS A 245 -8.84 19.44 15.71
C LYS A 245 -7.88 18.74 14.74
N ALA A 246 -8.25 18.63 13.46
CA ALA A 246 -7.39 18.02 12.44
C ALA A 246 -6.12 18.83 12.20
N LYS A 247 -6.23 20.17 12.23
CA LYS A 247 -5.08 21.08 12.11
C LYS A 247 -4.08 20.91 13.25
N VAL A 248 -4.55 20.88 14.49
CA VAL A 248 -3.70 20.68 15.67
C VAL A 248 -3.02 19.31 15.65
N LEU A 249 -3.78 18.24 15.38
CA LEU A 249 -3.21 16.88 15.29
C LEU A 249 -2.21 16.75 14.14
N GLY A 250 -2.44 17.43 13.03
CA GLY A 250 -1.49 17.49 11.91
C GLY A 250 -0.17 18.15 12.29
N LEU A 251 -0.23 19.29 13.01
CA LEU A 251 0.94 20.04 13.42
C LEU A 251 1.76 19.23 14.41
N ALA A 252 1.08 18.63 15.40
CA ALA A 252 1.72 17.73 16.35
C ALA A 252 2.47 16.58 15.65
N LYS A 253 1.87 15.96 14.62
CA LYS A 253 2.52 14.90 13.82
C LYS A 253 3.76 15.40 13.07
N GLN A 254 3.73 16.62 12.53
CA GLN A 254 4.88 17.19 11.83
C GLN A 254 6.03 17.52 12.79
N MET A 255 5.70 18.04 13.97
CA MET A 255 6.67 18.42 15.00
C MET A 255 7.34 17.24 15.70
N VAL A 256 6.84 16.01 15.53
CA VAL A 256 7.50 14.81 16.08
C VAL A 256 8.95 14.72 15.57
N PRO A 257 9.96 14.78 16.47
CA PRO A 257 11.36 14.64 16.11
C PRO A 257 11.61 13.36 15.34
N GLN A 258 12.40 13.43 14.26
CA GLN A 258 12.61 12.29 13.37
C GLN A 258 13.19 11.07 14.07
N LYS A 259 14.09 11.28 15.02
CA LYS A 259 14.68 10.20 15.83
C LYS A 259 13.62 9.41 16.62
N LEU A 260 12.51 10.04 17.00
CA LEU A 260 11.41 9.41 17.73
C LEU A 260 10.38 8.72 16.83
N ARG A 261 10.29 9.09 15.55
CA ARG A 261 9.28 8.55 14.63
C ARG A 261 9.36 7.04 14.44
N PRO A 262 10.53 6.42 14.22
CA PRO A 262 10.66 4.97 14.15
C PRO A 262 10.08 4.29 15.40
N PHE A 263 10.45 4.77 16.58
CA PHE A 263 9.96 4.22 17.85
C PHE A 263 8.44 4.33 17.99
N LEU A 264 7.87 5.52 17.74
CA LEU A 264 6.41 5.73 17.83
C LEU A 264 5.64 4.88 16.81
N ARG A 265 6.18 4.72 15.59
CA ARG A 265 5.59 3.84 14.57
C ARG A 265 5.61 2.38 15.01
N ARG A 266 6.72 1.90 15.58
CA ARG A 266 6.81 0.55 16.15
C ARG A 266 5.80 0.33 17.27
N GLN A 267 5.68 1.27 18.22
CA GLN A 267 4.68 1.16 19.29
C GLN A 267 3.25 1.13 18.75
N LYS A 268 2.94 1.99 17.78
CA LYS A 268 1.63 1.99 17.11
C LYS A 268 1.38 0.68 16.33
N ALA A 269 2.42 0.11 15.71
CA ALA A 269 2.33 -1.17 15.03
C ALA A 269 2.03 -2.30 16.04
N LYS A 270 2.71 -2.35 17.19
CA LYS A 270 2.45 -3.31 18.27
C LYS A 270 1.01 -3.26 18.79
N LEU A 271 0.44 -2.06 18.92
CA LEU A 271 -0.96 -1.89 19.31
C LEU A 271 -1.94 -2.37 18.22
N LYS A 272 -1.57 -2.26 16.94
CA LYS A 272 -2.39 -2.69 15.80
C LYS A 272 -2.23 -4.17 15.45
N SER A 273 -1.08 -4.77 15.73
CA SER A 273 -0.74 -6.17 15.41
C SER A 273 -1.44 -7.18 16.33
N GLN A 274 -2.32 -6.73 17.22
CA GLN A 274 -3.22 -7.59 17.98
C GLN A 274 -4.38 -8.15 17.15
N LYS A 275 -4.43 -7.88 15.83
CA LYS A 275 -5.38 -8.52 14.93
C LYS A 275 -5.07 -10.01 14.84
N LYS A 276 -6.11 -10.85 14.92
CA LYS A 276 -6.02 -12.31 14.78
C LYS A 276 -5.32 -12.67 13.46
N SER A 277 -4.36 -13.59 13.53
CA SER A 277 -3.71 -14.14 12.32
C SER A 277 -4.78 -14.74 11.40
N PRO A 278 -4.68 -14.56 10.07
CA PRO A 278 -5.55 -15.26 9.13
C PRO A 278 -5.47 -16.78 9.30
N PHE A 279 -6.54 -17.50 8.99
CA PHE A 279 -6.61 -18.96 9.18
C PHE A 279 -5.51 -19.71 8.40
N TYR A 280 -5.13 -19.20 7.23
CA TYR A 280 -4.10 -19.79 6.36
C TYR A 280 -2.66 -19.51 6.81
N LEU A 281 -2.47 -18.79 7.92
CA LEU A 281 -1.18 -18.57 8.59
C LEU A 281 -1.17 -19.17 10.01
N THR A 282 -2.00 -20.19 10.24
CA THR A 282 -1.93 -21.02 11.45
C THR A 282 -0.78 -22.01 11.35
N ASP A 283 -0.29 -22.49 12.49
CA ASP A 283 0.84 -23.44 12.57
C ASP A 283 0.62 -24.67 11.69
N ASP A 284 -0.60 -25.20 11.62
CA ASP A 284 -0.93 -26.38 10.80
C ASP A 284 -0.74 -26.08 9.30
N PHE A 285 -1.20 -24.93 8.83
CA PHE A 285 -1.02 -24.48 7.44
C PHE A 285 0.45 -24.23 7.11
N VAL A 286 1.19 -23.59 8.00
CA VAL A 286 2.61 -23.32 7.80
C VAL A 286 3.40 -24.63 7.76
N ARG A 287 3.19 -25.54 8.72
CA ARG A 287 3.89 -26.84 8.79
C ARG A 287 3.58 -27.76 7.62
N LYS A 288 2.38 -27.68 7.04
CA LYS A 288 2.03 -28.43 5.81
C LYS A 288 2.95 -28.07 4.64
N ILE A 289 3.36 -26.80 4.55
CA ILE A 289 4.23 -26.31 3.47
C ILE A 289 5.71 -26.40 3.84
N PHE A 290 6.03 -26.22 5.12
CA PHE A 290 7.37 -26.18 5.66
C PHE A 290 7.50 -27.15 6.85
N PRO A 291 7.47 -28.48 6.60
CA PRO A 291 7.53 -29.48 7.68
C PRO A 291 8.85 -29.40 8.47
N ASP A 292 9.93 -29.05 7.78
CA ASP A 292 11.28 -28.93 8.34
C ASP A 292 11.65 -27.49 8.74
N GLY A 293 10.65 -26.59 8.80
CA GLY A 293 10.86 -25.16 9.06
C GLY A 293 11.30 -24.39 7.80
N CYS A 294 11.80 -23.17 8.02
CA CYS A 294 12.19 -22.23 6.96
C CYS A 294 13.70 -21.96 6.98
N PRO A 295 14.56 -22.89 6.53
CA PRO A 295 16.02 -22.82 6.72
C PRO A 295 16.69 -21.63 6.03
N ASN A 296 16.10 -21.07 4.97
CA ASN A 296 16.68 -19.91 4.28
C ASN A 296 16.37 -18.58 5.00
N ILE A 297 15.26 -18.52 5.75
CA ILE A 297 14.77 -17.29 6.37
C ILE A 297 14.93 -17.27 7.90
N GLU A 298 14.81 -18.41 8.57
CA GLU A 298 15.00 -18.54 10.03
C GLU A 298 16.35 -18.02 10.54
N PRO A 299 17.47 -18.12 9.78
CA PRO A 299 18.71 -17.49 10.18
C PRO A 299 18.59 -15.98 10.37
N PHE A 300 17.67 -15.28 9.70
CA PHE A 300 17.51 -13.82 9.73
C PHE A 300 16.27 -13.35 10.51
N LEU A 301 15.25 -14.19 10.64
CA LEU A 301 13.94 -13.82 11.18
C LEU A 301 13.39 -14.92 12.10
N GLN A 302 12.81 -14.53 13.24
CA GLN A 302 12.12 -15.42 14.17
C GLN A 302 10.73 -15.80 13.64
N VAL A 303 10.67 -16.66 12.62
CA VAL A 303 9.42 -17.03 11.90
C VAL A 303 8.33 -17.52 12.86
N GLN A 304 8.66 -18.40 13.80
CA GLN A 304 7.70 -19.03 14.73
C GLN A 304 7.07 -18.05 15.74
N ASN A 305 7.74 -16.93 16.04
CA ASN A 305 7.27 -15.96 17.03
C ASN A 305 6.65 -14.71 16.38
N GLN A 306 6.41 -14.75 15.07
CA GLN A 306 6.09 -13.55 14.32
C GLN A 306 4.62 -13.14 14.45
N LYS A 307 4.38 -11.99 15.07
CA LYS A 307 3.03 -11.45 15.30
C LYS A 307 2.47 -10.64 14.14
N ASP A 308 3.32 -10.11 13.26
CA ASP A 308 2.88 -9.42 12.06
C ASP A 308 2.71 -10.43 10.92
N TYR A 309 1.45 -10.82 10.67
CA TYR A 309 1.09 -11.78 9.63
C TYR A 309 1.54 -11.34 8.22
N ARG A 310 1.69 -10.03 7.96
CA ARG A 310 2.18 -9.54 6.66
C ARG A 310 3.68 -9.75 6.52
N LEU A 311 4.44 -9.57 7.60
CA LEU A 311 5.86 -9.91 7.59
C LEU A 311 6.03 -11.42 7.48
N LEU A 312 5.23 -12.21 8.21
CA LEU A 312 5.23 -13.67 8.11
C LEU A 312 4.92 -14.14 6.68
N SER A 313 3.86 -13.63 6.06
CA SER A 313 3.51 -13.95 4.67
C SER A 313 4.68 -13.69 3.71
N LYS A 314 5.35 -12.54 3.83
CA LYS A 314 6.54 -12.21 3.02
C LYS A 314 7.72 -13.13 3.29
N ALA A 315 7.99 -13.44 4.55
CA ALA A 315 9.05 -14.33 4.97
C ALA A 315 8.85 -15.73 4.36
N LEU A 316 7.67 -16.32 4.50
CA LEU A 316 7.33 -17.61 3.93
C LEU A 316 7.36 -17.60 2.40
N SER A 317 7.01 -16.47 1.78
CA SER A 317 7.11 -16.32 0.32
C SER A 317 8.56 -16.35 -0.16
N LEU A 318 9.45 -15.65 0.55
CA LEU A 318 10.89 -15.69 0.25
C LEU A 318 11.46 -17.08 0.46
N GLU A 319 11.01 -17.81 1.48
CA GLU A 319 11.41 -19.20 1.68
C GLU A 319 11.05 -20.08 0.48
N ILE A 320 9.84 -19.95 -0.08
CA ILE A 320 9.42 -20.68 -1.30
C ILE A 320 10.35 -20.37 -2.48
N ILE A 321 10.66 -19.08 -2.69
CA ILE A 321 11.53 -18.63 -3.79
C ILE A 321 12.96 -19.17 -3.61
N LEU A 322 13.52 -19.03 -2.40
CA LEU A 322 14.91 -19.39 -2.12
C LEU A 322 15.14 -20.90 -2.07
N SER A 323 14.13 -21.67 -1.64
CA SER A 323 14.18 -23.14 -1.66
C SER A 323 13.97 -23.74 -3.06
N GLY A 324 13.54 -22.94 -4.05
CA GLY A 324 13.24 -23.44 -5.39
C GLY A 324 12.06 -24.41 -5.45
N LYS A 325 11.17 -24.39 -4.44
CA LYS A 325 10.12 -25.40 -4.21
C LYS A 325 9.23 -25.71 -5.43
N TYR A 326 9.04 -24.74 -6.33
CA TYR A 326 8.20 -24.86 -7.53
C TYR A 326 8.97 -24.72 -8.85
N CYS A 327 10.29 -24.85 -8.82
CA CYS A 327 11.17 -24.67 -9.99
C CYS A 327 11.80 -25.98 -10.51
N GLU A 328 11.29 -27.14 -10.08
CA GLU A 328 11.75 -28.48 -10.49
C GLU A 328 11.00 -29.04 -11.70
#